data_AF-A0A7C4W717-F1
#
_entry.id   AF-A0A7C4W717-F1
#
_cell.length_a   1.000
_cell.length_b   1.000
_cell.length_c   1.000
_cell.angle_alpha   90.00
_cell.angle_beta   90.00
_cell.angle_gamma   90.00
#
_symmetry.space_group_name_H-M   'P 1'
#
loop_
_entity.id
_entity.type
_entity.pdbx_description
1 polymer ?
#
loop_
_entity_poly.entity_id
_entity_poly.type
_entity_poly.pdbx_seq_one_letter_code
_entity_poly.pdbx_strand_id
1 'polypeptide(L)' 'MGEKRRIIFHVDMDYFFAAVEEREHPEFRGKPIIVGA' A
#
# COMPACT_ATOMS: atom_id res chain seq x y z
N MET A 1 36.12 -1.84 -18.00
CA MET A 1 35.07 -1.17 -17.20
C MET A 1 33.93 -2.15 -17.04
N GLY A 2 33.75 -2.71 -15.85
CA GLY A 2 32.75 -3.74 -15.58
C GLY A 2 31.33 -3.20 -15.75
N GLU A 3 30.45 -4.03 -16.33
CA GLU A 3 29.05 -3.73 -16.54
C GLU A 3 28.36 -3.39 -15.19
N LYS A 4 27.67 -2.26 -15.10
CA LYS A 4 26.89 -1.91 -13.90
C LYS A 4 25.72 -2.88 -13.76
N ARG A 5 25.70 -3.68 -12.69
CA ARG A 5 24.56 -4.54 -12.37
C ARG A 5 23.33 -3.69 -12.07
N ARG A 6 22.21 -3.99 -12.74
CA ARG A 6 20.91 -3.37 -12.46
C ARG A 6 20.34 -3.97 -11.17
N ILE A 7 19.80 -3.12 -10.31
CA ILE A 7 18.99 -3.51 -9.16
C ILE A 7 17.55 -3.16 -9.52
N ILE A 8 16.66 -4.14 -9.49
CA ILE A 8 15.23 -3.95 -9.73
C ILE A 8 14.54 -4.18 -8.40
N PHE A 9 13.85 -3.16 -7.90
CA PHE A 9 13.12 -3.22 -6.63
C PHE A 9 11.63 -3.13 -6.92
N HIS A 10 10.86 -4.03 -6.32
CA HIS A 10 9.41 -4.02 -6.38
C HIS A 10 8.89 -3.45 -5.06
N VAL A 11 7.94 -2.53 -5.14
CA VAL A 11 7.27 -1.94 -3.98
C VAL A 11 5.78 -2.19 -4.16
N ASP A 12 5.17 -2.74 -3.12
CA ASP A 12 3.74 -2.96 -3.02
C ASP A 12 3.22 -2.25 -1.76
N MET A 13 2.02 -1.71 -1.83
CA MET A 13 1.38 -1.03 -0.71
C MET A 13 0.39 -1.98 -0.07
N ASP A 14 0.57 -2.22 1.23
CA ASP A 14 -0.35 -3.04 2.00
C ASP A 14 -1.75 -2.42 1.99
N TYR A 15 -2.74 -3.20 1.53
CA TYR A 15 -4.18 -2.86 1.55
C TYR A 15 -4.51 -1.42 1.10
N PHE A 16 -3.84 -0.93 0.04
CA PHE A 16 -3.75 0.49 -0.33
C PHE A 16 -5.04 1.32 -0.16
N PHE A 17 -6.15 0.93 -0.81
CA PHE A 17 -7.37 1.73 -0.72
C PHE A 17 -7.97 1.73 0.68
N ALA A 18 -8.02 0.59 1.36
CA ALA A 18 -8.48 0.53 2.74
C ALA A 18 -7.56 1.32 3.69
N ALA A 19 -6.24 1.33 3.45
CA ALA A 19 -5.28 2.09 4.24
C ALA A 19 -5.50 3.61 4.10
N VAL A 20 -5.87 4.07 2.90
CA VAL A 20 -6.26 5.47 2.67
C VAL A 20 -7.54 5.79 3.45
N GLU A 21 -8.56 4.95 3.37
CA GLU A 21 -9.81 5.16 4.11
C GLU A 21 -9.59 5.18 5.63
N GLU A 22 -8.81 4.28 6.22
CA GLU A 22 -8.50 4.31 7.67
C GLU A 22 -7.70 5.56 8.10
N ARG A 23 -6.98 6.20 7.16
CA ARG A 23 -6.24 7.45 7.41
C ARG A 23 -7.17 8.65 7.38
N GLU A 24 -8.00 8.76 6.35
CA GLU A 24 -8.94 9.88 6.16
C GLU A 24 -10.16 9.78 7.08
N HIS A 25 -10.55 8.55 7.46
CA HIS A 25 -11.65 8.22 8.36
C HIS A 25 -11.13 7.40 9.56
N PRO A 26 -10.53 8.05 10.59
CA PRO A 26 -9.96 7.37 11.75
C PRO A 26 -10.94 6.47 12.51
N GLU A 27 -12.24 6.70 12.38
CA GLU A 27 -13.32 5.89 12.94
C GLU A 27 -13.40 4.46 12.38
N PHE A 28 -12.74 4.17 11.25
CA PHE A 28 -12.66 2.83 10.67
C PHE A 28 -11.54 1.98 11.27
N ARG A 29 -10.59 2.58 11.98
CA ARG A 29 -9.45 1.84 12.54
C ARG A 29 -9.89 0.71 13.44
N GLY A 30 -9.36 -0.48 13.17
CA GLY A 30 -9.65 -1.69 13.94
C GLY A 30 -11.02 -2.31 13.63
N LYS A 31 -11.73 -1.82 12.60
CA LYS A 31 -12.97 -2.41 12.09
C LYS A 31 -12.69 -3.17 10.80
N PRO A 32 -13.39 -4.28 10.53
CA PRO A 32 -13.35 -4.91 9.22
C PRO A 32 -14.02 -3.99 8.19
N ILE A 33 -13.27 -3.55 7.18
CA ILE A 33 -13.75 -2.68 6.10
C ILE A 33 -13.40 -3.25 4.72
N ILE A 34 -14.19 -2.89 3.71
CA ILE A 34 -13.99 -3.24 2.30
C ILE A 34 -14.23 -1.97 1.46
N VAL A 35 -13.39 -1.76 0.45
CA VAL A 35 -13.61 -0.73 -0.59
C VAL A 35 -14.04 -1.45 -1.88
N GLY A 36 -15.22 -1.10 -2.40
CA GLY A 36 -15.85 -1.74 -3.56
C GLY A 36 -17.00 -0.90 -4.13
N ALA A 37 -17.82 -1.49 -5.01
CA ALA A 37 -19.01 -0.87 -5.61
C ALA A 37 -20.25 -1.71 -5.34
#